data_AF-A0A946GM54-F1
#
_entry.id   AF-A0A946GM54-F1
#
_cell.length_a   1.000
_cell.length_b   1.000
_cell.length_c   1.000
_cell.angle_alpha   90.00
_cell.angle_beta   90.00
_cell.angle_gamma   90.00
#
_symmetry.space_group_name_H-M   'P 1'
#
loop_
_entity.id
_entity.type
_entity.pdbx_description
1 polymer ?
#
loop_
_entity_poly.entity_id
_entity_poly.type
_entity_poly.pdbx_seq_one_letter_code
_entity_poly.pdbx_strand_id
1 'polypeptide(L)'
;MNLLETLLHPDRDEFPNRTIVVTAANLLEIGEFQFLQLAFAHWHGRDMRADETREIFDSFMVRSEVPGWALLYARDICNLDRVSELDGNNPDYHRYDVIKTPVSRLSPKAGFLAAVVFLAGTLGGALALANQTANKTNPCSGQFPPCVNTDEIPGSRNK
;
A
#
# COMPACT_ATOMS: atom_id res chain seq x y z
N MET A 1 12.57 28.60 -19.65
CA MET A 1 11.20 28.02 -19.62
C MET A 1 10.20 29.17 -19.62
N ASN A 2 9.12 29.09 -20.41
CA ASN A 2 8.06 30.10 -20.48
C ASN A 2 6.78 29.56 -19.83
N LEU A 3 6.32 30.20 -18.75
CA LEU A 3 5.09 29.86 -18.02
C LEU A 3 3.85 29.73 -18.94
N LEU A 4 3.84 30.53 -20.01
CA LEU A 4 2.77 30.55 -21.00
C LEU A 4 2.65 29.23 -21.79
N GLU A 5 3.78 28.56 -22.07
CA GLU A 5 3.77 27.32 -22.84
C GLU A 5 3.24 26.14 -22.01
N THR A 6 3.57 26.10 -20.72
CA THR A 6 3.03 25.13 -19.74
C THR A 6 1.52 25.31 -19.53
N LEU A 7 1.01 26.55 -19.53
CA LEU A 7 -0.43 26.81 -19.38
C LEU A 7 -1.24 26.45 -20.63
N LEU A 8 -0.64 26.57 -21.82
CA LEU A 8 -1.30 26.25 -23.09
C LEU A 8 -1.29 24.75 -23.40
N HIS A 9 -0.27 24.02 -22.93
CA HIS A 9 -0.16 22.57 -23.12
C HIS A 9 0.20 21.90 -21.79
N PRO A 10 -0.74 21.86 -20.82
CA PRO A 10 -0.48 21.28 -19.50
C PRO A 10 -0.21 19.77 -19.57
N ASP A 11 -0.70 19.09 -20.62
CA ASP A 11 -0.55 17.65 -20.83
C ASP A 11 0.77 17.27 -21.52
N ARG A 12 1.62 18.25 -21.84
CA ARG A 12 2.87 17.99 -22.54
C ARG A 12 3.92 17.55 -21.52
N ASP A 13 4.29 16.28 -21.59
CA ASP A 13 5.36 15.72 -20.76
C ASP A 13 6.65 16.52 -20.91
N GLU A 14 7.15 17.03 -19.78
CA GLU A 14 8.39 17.81 -19.72
C GLU A 14 9.63 16.95 -20.06
N PHE A 15 9.53 15.61 -19.92
CA PHE A 15 10.63 14.67 -20.13
C PHE A 15 10.18 13.41 -20.90
N PRO A 16 9.99 13.50 -22.23
CA PRO A 16 9.39 12.42 -23.03
C PRO A 16 10.16 11.08 -22.97
N ASN A 17 11.49 11.12 -22.88
CA ASN A 17 12.29 9.91 -22.75
C ASN A 17 12.10 9.23 -21.39
N ARG A 18 11.93 10.02 -20.33
CA ARG A 18 11.66 9.50 -18.99
C ARG A 18 10.27 8.87 -18.94
N THR A 19 9.27 9.50 -19.55
CA THR A 19 7.92 8.93 -19.65
C THR A 19 7.95 7.51 -20.21
N ILE A 20 8.70 7.28 -21.31
CA ILE A 20 8.78 5.95 -21.93
C ILE A 20 9.34 4.90 -20.95
N VAL A 21 10.38 5.25 -20.18
CA VAL A 21 10.95 4.36 -19.15
C VAL A 21 9.95 4.07 -18.04
N VAL A 22 9.24 5.10 -17.57
CA VAL A 22 8.20 4.95 -16.53
C VAL A 22 7.06 4.07 -17.03
N THR A 23 6.60 4.27 -18.27
CA THR A 23 5.58 3.44 -18.90
C THR A 23 6.04 1.99 -18.98
N ALA A 24 7.27 1.72 -19.42
CA ALA A 24 7.81 0.37 -19.51
C ALA A 24 7.93 -0.30 -18.12
N ALA A 25 8.35 0.44 -17.09
CA ALA A 25 8.41 -0.06 -15.72
C ALA A 25 7.01 -0.44 -15.21
N ASN A 26 5.99 0.39 -15.50
CA ASN A 26 4.61 0.11 -15.12
C ASN A 26 4.02 -1.11 -15.84
N LEU A 27 4.34 -1.31 -17.12
CA LEU A 27 3.92 -2.50 -17.88
C LEU A 27 4.48 -3.80 -17.28
N LEU A 28 5.67 -3.73 -16.68
CA LEU A 28 6.32 -4.84 -15.98
C LEU A 28 5.94 -4.94 -14.50
N GLU A 29 5.12 -4.02 -13.98
CA GLU A 29 4.74 -3.93 -12.56
C GLU A 29 5.94 -3.85 -11.59
N ILE A 30 7.05 -3.24 -12.02
CA ILE A 30 8.27 -3.06 -11.22
C ILE A 30 8.57 -1.58 -10.96
N GLY A 31 9.42 -1.32 -9.98
CA GLY A 31 9.89 0.05 -9.72
C GLY A 31 10.82 0.57 -10.82
N GLU A 32 10.81 1.88 -11.08
CA GLU A 32 11.71 2.56 -12.04
C GLU A 32 13.19 2.21 -11.80
N PHE A 33 13.58 2.07 -10.54
CA PHE A 33 14.94 1.70 -10.16
C PHE A 33 15.29 0.25 -10.56
N GLN A 34 14.37 -0.70 -10.32
CA GLN A 34 14.56 -2.09 -10.74
C GLN A 34 14.59 -2.19 -12.27
N PHE A 35 13.77 -1.40 -12.96
CA PHE A 35 13.78 -1.31 -14.41
C PHE A 35 15.17 -0.88 -14.94
N LEU A 36 15.79 0.14 -14.35
CA LEU A 36 17.15 0.55 -14.72
C LEU A 36 18.18 -0.55 -14.47
N GLN A 37 18.04 -1.31 -13.38
CA GLN A 37 18.92 -2.45 -13.10
C GLN A 37 18.74 -3.58 -14.12
N LEU A 38 17.50 -3.86 -14.54
CA LEU A 38 17.21 -4.85 -15.60
C LEU A 38 17.79 -4.42 -16.94
N ALA A 39 17.51 -3.19 -17.36
CA ALA A 39 17.99 -2.66 -18.63
C ALA A 39 19.53 -2.62 -18.67
N PHE A 40 20.18 -2.30 -17.54
CA PHE A 40 21.63 -2.37 -17.43
C PHE A 40 22.14 -3.81 -17.55
N ALA A 41 21.53 -4.75 -16.83
CA ALA A 41 21.93 -6.15 -16.88
C ALA A 41 21.71 -6.77 -18.27
N HIS A 42 20.64 -6.39 -18.95
CA HIS A 42 20.35 -6.81 -20.33
C HIS A 42 21.42 -6.29 -21.30
N TRP A 43 21.80 -5.02 -21.18
CA TRP A 43 22.76 -4.40 -22.12
C TRP A 43 24.22 -4.78 -21.84
N HIS A 44 24.61 -4.84 -20.56
CA HIS A 44 26.00 -5.07 -20.15
C HIS A 44 26.31 -6.54 -19.82
N GLY A 45 25.30 -7.41 -19.73
CA GLY A 45 25.46 -8.83 -19.39
C GLY A 45 25.91 -9.08 -17.95
N ARG A 46 25.79 -8.09 -17.05
CA ARG A 46 26.16 -8.18 -15.64
C ARG A 46 25.32 -7.26 -14.78
N ASP A 47 25.28 -7.56 -13.49
CA ASP A 47 24.58 -6.71 -12.53
C ASP A 47 25.35 -5.40 -12.27
N MET A 48 24.59 -4.37 -11.94
CA MET A 48 25.09 -3.04 -11.65
C MET A 48 25.81 -3.01 -10.30
N ARG A 49 26.99 -2.40 -10.24
CA ARG A 49 27.70 -2.21 -8.98
C ARG A 49 27.11 -1.02 -8.21
N ALA A 50 27.36 -0.96 -6.90
CA ALA A 50 26.79 0.08 -6.04
C ALA A 50 27.23 1.52 -6.41
N ASP A 51 28.46 1.67 -6.90
CA ASP A 51 29.00 2.94 -7.42
C ASP A 51 28.26 3.40 -8.69
N GLU A 52 28.06 2.48 -9.64
CA GLU A 52 27.34 2.74 -10.90
C GLU A 52 25.86 3.04 -10.66
N THR A 53 25.27 2.34 -9.69
CA THR A 53 23.88 2.52 -9.27
C THR A 53 23.61 3.94 -8.83
N ARG A 54 24.50 4.49 -8.00
CA ARG A 54 24.36 5.86 -7.50
C ARG A 54 24.46 6.88 -8.61
N GLU A 55 25.41 6.72 -9.53
CA GLU A 55 25.62 7.64 -10.64
C GLU A 55 24.45 7.64 -11.63
N ILE A 56 23.98 6.45 -12.02
CA ILE A 56 22.85 6.29 -12.95
C ILE A 56 21.56 6.84 -12.31
N PHE A 57 21.33 6.55 -11.04
CA PHE A 57 20.16 7.04 -10.32
C PHE A 57 20.16 8.57 -10.20
N ASP A 58 21.31 9.18 -9.89
CA ASP A 58 21.45 10.63 -9.83
C ASP A 58 21.18 11.29 -11.20
N SER A 59 21.71 10.72 -12.29
CA SER A 59 21.37 11.17 -13.66
C SER A 59 19.87 11.08 -13.95
N PHE A 60 19.27 9.93 -13.64
CA PHE A 60 17.90 9.64 -14.02
C PHE A 60 16.88 10.44 -13.20
N MET A 61 17.05 10.48 -11.87
CA MET A 61 16.08 11.10 -10.97
C MET A 61 16.30 12.60 -10.78
N VAL A 62 17.55 13.05 -10.76
CA VAL A 62 17.86 14.47 -10.47
C VAL A 62 17.99 15.26 -11.76
N ARG A 63 18.70 14.73 -12.75
CA ARG A 63 18.93 15.42 -14.04
C ARG A 63 17.90 15.07 -15.12
N SER A 64 17.01 14.09 -14.88
CA SER A 64 16.07 13.57 -15.87
C SER A 64 16.74 13.08 -17.16
N GLU A 65 17.99 12.64 -17.03
CA GLU A 65 18.79 12.10 -18.12
C GLU A 65 18.61 10.58 -18.18
N VAL A 66 18.07 10.10 -19.30
CA VAL A 66 17.86 8.68 -19.52
C VAL A 66 19.04 8.11 -20.32
N PRO A 67 19.74 7.11 -19.79
CA PRO A 67 20.79 6.41 -20.55
C PRO A 67 20.22 5.78 -21.82
N GLY A 68 20.98 5.81 -22.91
CA GLY A 68 20.52 5.31 -24.22
C GLY A 68 20.10 3.84 -24.19
N TRP A 69 20.82 2.99 -23.46
CA TRP A 69 20.47 1.57 -23.27
C TRP A 69 19.14 1.39 -22.54
N ALA A 70 18.85 2.22 -21.54
CA ALA A 70 17.59 2.19 -20.79
C ALA A 70 16.41 2.58 -21.67
N LEU A 71 16.60 3.60 -22.52
CA LEU A 71 15.59 4.06 -23.45
C LEU A 71 15.28 3.02 -24.53
N LEU A 72 16.31 2.37 -25.09
CA LEU A 72 16.13 1.30 -26.08
C LEU A 72 15.37 0.13 -25.47
N TYR A 73 15.80 -0.33 -24.29
CA TYR A 73 15.11 -1.40 -23.57
C TYR A 73 13.64 -1.05 -23.27
N ALA A 74 13.35 0.18 -22.84
CA ALA A 74 11.98 0.62 -22.61
C ALA A 74 11.12 0.62 -23.88
N ARG A 75 11.69 1.01 -25.02
CA ARG A 75 11.00 0.93 -26.31
C ARG A 75 10.71 -0.51 -26.71
N ASP A 76 11.64 -1.44 -26.45
CA ASP A 76 11.45 -2.85 -26.74
C ASP A 76 10.29 -3.44 -25.90
N ILE A 77 10.24 -3.14 -24.60
CA ILE A 77 9.13 -3.54 -23.72
C ILE A 77 7.79 -2.97 -24.20
N CYS A 78 7.73 -1.67 -24.49
CA CYS A 78 6.50 -1.06 -25.02
C CYS A 78 6.09 -1.66 -26.37
N ASN A 79 7.07 -2.08 -27.19
CA ASN A 79 6.78 -2.73 -28.46
C ASN A 79 6.24 -4.15 -28.26
N LEU A 80 6.77 -4.93 -27.31
CA LEU A 80 6.26 -6.25 -26.92
C LEU A 80 4.82 -6.17 -26.43
N ASP A 81 4.49 -5.16 -25.62
CA ASP A 81 3.12 -4.91 -25.15
C ASP A 81 2.18 -4.60 -26.31
N ARG A 82 2.62 -3.72 -27.22
CA ARG A 82 1.86 -3.34 -28.41
C ARG A 82 1.53 -4.53 -29.32
N VAL A 83 2.40 -5.53 -29.41
CA VAL A 83 2.15 -6.77 -30.16
C VAL A 83 1.53 -7.89 -29.31
N SER A 84 1.20 -7.61 -28.04
CA SER A 84 0.62 -8.54 -27.07
C SER A 84 1.49 -9.78 -26.80
N GLU A 85 2.81 -9.64 -26.92
CA GLU A 85 3.81 -10.68 -26.61
C GLU A 85 4.49 -10.42 -25.26
N LEU A 86 4.17 -9.31 -24.58
CA LEU A 86 4.73 -9.02 -23.26
C LEU A 86 4.12 -9.94 -22.21
N ASP A 87 4.95 -10.84 -21.68
CA ASP A 87 4.65 -11.55 -20.43
C ASP A 87 5.17 -10.76 -19.24
N GLY A 88 4.32 -9.91 -18.66
CA GLY A 88 4.66 -9.11 -17.49
C GLY A 88 5.00 -9.96 -16.25
N ASN A 89 4.53 -11.20 -16.15
CA ASN A 89 4.80 -12.08 -15.00
C ASN A 89 6.10 -12.90 -15.15
N ASN A 90 6.88 -12.66 -16.20
CA ASN A 90 8.11 -13.41 -16.43
C ASN A 90 9.09 -13.20 -15.24
N PRO A 91 9.55 -14.29 -14.58
CA PRO A 91 10.48 -14.21 -13.45
C PRO A 91 11.76 -13.42 -13.73
N ASP A 92 12.20 -13.36 -14.99
CA ASP A 92 13.39 -12.62 -15.40
C ASP A 92 13.26 -11.11 -15.15
N TYR A 93 12.05 -10.55 -15.29
CA TYR A 93 11.76 -9.15 -14.96
C TYR A 93 11.70 -8.92 -13.44
N HIS A 94 11.30 -9.95 -12.69
CA HIS A 94 11.13 -9.87 -11.23
C HIS A 94 12.36 -10.34 -10.44
N ARG A 95 13.53 -10.53 -11.09
CA ARG A 95 14.75 -11.01 -10.43
C ARG A 95 15.26 -10.13 -9.28
N TYR A 96 14.87 -8.86 -9.26
CA TYR A 96 15.21 -7.89 -8.21
C TYR A 96 14.06 -7.59 -7.26
N ASP A 97 12.92 -8.28 -7.40
CA ASP A 97 11.87 -8.20 -6.41
C ASP A 97 12.36 -8.86 -5.14
N VAL A 98 12.35 -8.09 -4.06
CA VAL A 98 12.56 -8.65 -2.73
C VAL A 98 11.40 -9.62 -2.54
N ILE A 99 11.70 -10.92 -2.59
CA ILE A 99 10.75 -12.01 -2.35
C ILE A 99 10.03 -11.67 -1.05
N LYS A 100 8.81 -11.14 -1.15
CA LYS A 100 7.88 -11.17 -0.05
C LYS A 100 7.59 -12.64 0.11
N THR A 101 8.26 -13.28 1.07
CA THR A 101 7.87 -14.60 1.56
C THR A 101 6.35 -14.65 1.56
N PRO A 102 5.72 -15.67 0.96
CA PRO A 102 4.28 -15.70 0.88
C PRO A 102 3.77 -15.71 2.32
N VAL A 103 3.33 -14.55 2.80
CA VAL A 103 2.58 -14.46 4.05
C VAL A 103 1.43 -15.40 3.81
N SER A 104 1.41 -16.52 4.54
CA SER A 104 0.47 -17.62 4.37
C SER A 104 -0.90 -17.02 4.09
N ARG A 105 -1.38 -17.12 2.84
CA ARG A 105 -2.65 -16.51 2.44
C ARG A 105 -3.73 -17.26 3.21
N LEU A 106 -4.12 -16.76 4.39
CA LEU A 106 -5.38 -17.16 4.98
C LEU A 106 -6.42 -16.93 3.90
N SER A 107 -7.22 -17.95 3.60
CA SER A 107 -8.23 -17.82 2.55
C SER A 107 -9.09 -16.58 2.85
N PRO A 108 -9.45 -15.75 1.86
CA PRO A 108 -10.19 -14.51 2.10
C PRO A 108 -11.47 -14.74 2.93
N LYS A 109 -12.08 -15.91 2.75
CA LYS A 109 -13.23 -16.39 3.53
C LYS A 109 -12.88 -16.71 4.98
N ALA A 110 -11.74 -17.37 5.24
CA ALA A 110 -11.27 -17.65 6.59
C ALA A 110 -10.84 -16.38 7.33
N GLY A 111 -10.19 -15.43 6.65
CA GLY A 111 -9.83 -14.12 7.23
C GLY A 111 -11.07 -13.31 7.62
N PHE A 112 -12.07 -13.25 6.75
CA PHE A 112 -13.34 -12.59 7.03
C PHE A 112 -14.09 -13.25 8.20
N LEU A 113 -14.19 -14.59 8.21
CA LEU A 113 -14.84 -15.33 9.28
C LEU A 113 -14.15 -15.09 10.64
N ALA A 114 -12.82 -15.11 10.66
CA ALA A 114 -12.04 -14.85 11.88
C ALA A 114 -12.29 -13.43 12.43
N ALA A 115 -12.35 -12.43 11.55
CA ALA A 115 -12.65 -11.04 11.93
C ALA A 115 -14.07 -10.92 12.52
N VAL A 116 -15.07 -11.56 11.90
CA VAL A 116 -16.46 -11.55 12.40
C VAL A 116 -16.57 -12.22 13.76
N VAL A 117 -15.93 -13.37 13.95
CA VAL A 117 -15.93 -14.09 15.24
C VAL A 117 -15.25 -13.26 16.33
N PHE A 118 -14.12 -12.62 16.01
CA PHE A 118 -13.43 -11.74 16.94
C PHE A 118 -14.29 -10.55 17.36
N LEU A 119 -14.96 -9.90 16.41
CA LEU A 119 -15.78 -8.72 16.67
C LEU A 119 -17.07 -9.07 17.45
N ALA A 120 -17.74 -10.16 17.09
CA ALA A 120 -18.90 -10.66 17.82
C ALA A 120 -18.53 -11.13 19.23
N GLY A 121 -17.39 -11.81 19.38
CA GLY A 121 -16.89 -12.28 20.68
C GLY A 121 -16.52 -11.14 21.62
N THR A 122 -15.83 -10.11 21.11
CA THR A 122 -15.45 -8.93 21.91
C THR A 122 -16.67 -8.12 22.33
N LEU A 123 -17.59 -7.83 21.40
CA LEU A 123 -18.80 -7.08 21.69
C LEU A 123 -19.74 -7.85 22.63
N GLY A 124 -19.99 -9.13 22.34
CA GLY A 124 -20.83 -10.00 23.17
C GLY A 124 -20.24 -10.22 24.56
N GLY A 125 -18.93 -10.42 24.65
CA GLY A 125 -18.21 -10.54 25.92
C GLY A 125 -18.30 -9.27 26.77
N ALA A 126 -18.11 -8.10 26.16
CA ALA A 126 -18.24 -6.82 26.86
C ALA A 126 -19.65 -6.59 27.41
N LEU A 127 -20.70 -6.89 26.61
CA LEU A 127 -22.09 -6.77 27.05
C LEU A 127 -22.45 -7.77 28.16
N ALA A 128 -21.94 -9.01 28.10
CA ALA A 128 -22.18 -10.00 29.15
C ALA A 128 -21.53 -9.59 30.48
N LEU A 129 -20.30 -9.06 30.44
CA LEU A 129 -19.62 -8.53 31.62
C LEU A 129 -20.34 -7.29 32.19
N ALA A 130 -20.83 -6.40 31.33
CA ALA A 130 -21.63 -5.24 31.73
C ALA A 130 -22.94 -5.66 32.44
N ASN A 131 -23.67 -6.65 31.89
CA ASN A 131 -24.90 -7.14 32.51
C ASN A 131 -24.66 -7.84 33.85
N GLN A 132 -23.57 -8.61 33.98
CA GLN A 132 -23.23 -9.27 35.25
C GLN A 132 -22.84 -8.25 36.33
N THR A 133 -22.08 -7.21 35.96
CA THR A 133 -21.70 -6.16 36.92
C THR A 133 -22.88 -5.29 37.32
N ALA A 134 -23.80 -4.98 36.40
CA ALA A 134 -25.04 -4.27 36.69
C ALA A 134 -25.99 -5.08 37.61
N ASN A 135 -26.13 -6.40 37.41
CA ASN A 135 -27.02 -7.23 38.22
C ASN A 135 -26.44 -7.62 39.59
N LYS A 136 -25.12 -7.66 39.76
CA LYS A 136 -24.47 -8.17 40.98
C LYS A 136 -24.06 -7.07 41.98
N THR A 137 -24.05 -5.80 41.55
CA THR A 137 -23.50 -4.68 42.34
C THR A 137 -24.53 -3.54 42.47
N ASN A 138 -25.58 -3.77 43.26
CA ASN A 138 -26.60 -2.79 43.68
C ASN A 138 -27.46 -2.11 42.57
N PRO A 139 -28.74 -1.77 42.85
CA PRO A 139 -29.71 -1.25 41.87
C PRO A 139 -29.43 0.19 41.37
N CYS A 140 -28.21 0.72 41.51
CA CYS A 140 -27.82 2.08 41.12
C CYS A 140 -27.02 2.11 39.81
N SER A 141 -27.56 1.49 38.76
CA SER A 141 -26.95 1.47 37.40
C SER A 141 -27.69 2.39 36.42
N GLY A 142 -28.20 3.53 36.89
CA GLY A 142 -28.93 4.51 36.07
C GLY A 142 -28.00 5.56 35.44
N GLN A 143 -28.31 6.00 34.22
CA GLN A 143 -27.52 6.93 33.41
C GLN A 143 -27.51 8.40 33.90
N PHE A 144 -28.19 8.73 35.01
CA PHE A 144 -28.30 10.11 35.51
C PHE A 144 -28.15 10.20 37.04
N PRO A 145 -27.38 11.17 37.58
CA PRO A 145 -27.33 11.48 39.01
C PRO A 145 -28.48 12.40 39.46
N PRO A 146 -28.86 12.41 40.76
CA PRO A 146 -28.28 11.65 41.87
C PRO A 146 -29.13 10.43 42.29
N CYS A 147 -28.45 9.37 42.74
CA CYS A 147 -29.06 8.19 43.32
C CYS A 147 -29.46 8.50 44.77
N VAL A 148 -30.75 8.55 45.06
CA VAL A 148 -31.27 8.68 46.42
C VAL A 148 -31.61 7.27 46.90
N ASN A 149 -30.95 6.80 47.95
CA ASN A 149 -31.34 5.55 48.61
C ASN A 149 -32.61 5.80 49.43
N THR A 150 -33.52 4.81 49.53
CA THR A 150 -34.71 4.91 50.40
C THR A 150 -34.38 5.17 51.87
N ASP A 151 -33.14 4.87 52.27
CA ASP A 151 -32.61 5.08 53.61
C ASP A 151 -32.23 6.55 53.87
N GLU A 152 -32.08 7.35 52.80
CA GLU A 152 -31.73 8.77 52.82
C GLU A 152 -32.96 9.68 52.73
N ILE A 153 -34.17 9.13 52.62
CA ILE A 153 -35.44 9.87 52.62
C ILE A 153 -35.96 9.98 54.06
N PRO A 154 -35.85 11.13 54.74
CA PRO A 154 -36.42 11.30 56.07
C PRO A 154 -37.95 11.29 55.97
N GLY A 155 -38.57 10.18 56.39
CA GLY A 155 -40.03 10.04 56.47
C GLY A 155 -40.61 8.66 56.11
N SER A 156 -39.82 7.72 55.58
CA SER A 156 -40.32 6.40 55.15
C SER A 156 -40.37 5.32 56.24
N ARG A 157 -40.39 5.68 57.53
CA ARG A 157 -40.85 4.76 58.58
C ARG A 157 -42.27 5.14 58.94
N ASN A 158 -43.24 4.50 58.27
CA ASN A 158 -44.53 4.08 58.82
C ASN A 158 -45.43 3.49 57.72
N LYS A 159 -45.22 2.21 57.39
CA LYS A 159 -46.25 1.15 57.41
C LYS A 159 -45.67 -0.18 56.96
#